data_AF-A0A932A4I6-F1
#
_entry.id   AF-A0A932A4I6-F1
#
_cell.length_a   1.000
_cell.length_b   1.000
_cell.length_c   1.000
_cell.angle_alpha   90.00
_cell.angle_beta   90.00
_cell.angle_gamma   90.00
#
_symmetry.space_group_name_H-M   'P 1'
#
loop_
_entity.id
_entity.type
_entity.pdbx_description
1 polymer ?
#
loop_
_entity_poly.entity_id
_entity_poly.type
_entity_poly.pdbx_seq_one_letter_code
_entity_poly.pdbx_strand_id
1 'polypeptide(L)'
;RKRVGLGLIESKNSLHHILNLLSKNKVVGFIFDQHRSPPGGVYVSFFNRPAATTKGLAALVERSDALVLPVYSYRTDLGKMVLKITSPLPYKRVGTREENIYTNTQVYSHAIEQMVREHPEQWFWIHRRWKGHPEPSSSS
;
A
#
# COMPACT_ATOMS: atom_id res chain seq x y z
N ARG A 1 15.90 15.64 -6.05
CA ARG A 1 15.40 14.31 -6.49
C ARG A 1 16.44 13.50 -7.28
N LYS A 2 17.11 14.01 -8.33
CA LYS A 2 18.21 13.27 -9.04
C LYS A 2 19.48 12.97 -8.22
N ARG A 3 19.73 13.66 -7.11
CA ARG A 3 20.96 13.52 -6.31
C ARG A 3 21.02 12.27 -5.40
N VAL A 4 19.96 11.44 -5.37
CA VAL A 4 19.82 10.28 -4.46
C VAL A 4 19.42 8.99 -5.21
N GLY A 5 19.61 8.93 -6.54
CA GLY A 5 19.21 7.76 -7.35
C GLY A 5 17.69 7.51 -7.47
N LEU A 6 16.86 8.39 -6.88
CA LEU A 6 15.41 8.32 -6.94
C LEU A 6 14.89 8.90 -8.26
N GLY A 7 14.47 8.02 -9.17
CA GLY A 7 13.67 8.37 -10.34
C GLY A 7 12.20 8.55 -9.94
N LEU A 8 11.57 9.64 -10.38
CA LEU A 8 10.12 9.77 -10.28
C LEU A 8 9.50 9.06 -11.48
N ILE A 9 8.57 8.13 -11.23
CA ILE A 9 7.79 7.51 -12.29
C ILE A 9 6.47 8.28 -12.38
N GLU A 10 6.30 9.06 -13.45
CA GLU A 10 5.04 9.75 -13.73
C GLU A 10 3.96 8.76 -14.19
N SER A 11 2.70 9.05 -13.86
CA SER A 11 1.59 8.10 -13.98
C SER A 11 1.28 7.65 -15.42
N LYS A 12 1.59 8.46 -16.45
CA LYS A 12 1.40 8.09 -17.86
C LYS A 12 2.47 7.07 -18.29
N ASN A 13 2.04 5.93 -18.84
CA ASN A 13 2.90 4.81 -19.27
C ASN A 13 3.78 4.17 -18.16
N SER A 14 3.44 4.40 -16.89
CA SER A 14 4.19 3.93 -15.73
C SER A 14 4.28 2.41 -15.62
N LEU A 15 3.24 1.66 -15.97
CA LEU A 15 3.20 0.21 -15.71
C LEU A 15 4.28 -0.58 -16.45
N HIS A 16 4.43 -0.37 -17.75
CA HIS A 16 5.48 -1.04 -18.54
C HIS A 16 6.88 -0.64 -18.04
N HIS A 17 7.06 0.63 -17.68
CA HIS A 17 8.31 1.10 -17.12
C HIS A 17 8.63 0.43 -15.78
N ILE A 18 7.66 0.34 -14.88
CA ILE A 18 7.80 -0.32 -13.57
C ILE A 18 8.12 -1.81 -13.76
N LEU A 19 7.39 -2.52 -14.63
CA LEU A 19 7.64 -3.94 -14.90
C LEU A 19 9.05 -4.18 -15.46
N ASN A 20 9.53 -3.31 -16.36
CA ASN A 20 10.89 -3.36 -16.89
C ASN A 20 11.97 -3.01 -15.84
N LEU A 21 11.66 -2.15 -14.87
CA LEU A 21 12.56 -1.90 -13.74
C LEU A 21 12.65 -3.12 -12.83
N LEU A 22 11.51 -3.73 -12.50
CA LEU A 22 11.45 -4.94 -11.68
C LEU A 22 12.15 -6.12 -12.35
N SER A 23 11.98 -6.32 -13.66
CA SER A 23 12.69 -7.39 -14.40
C SER A 23 14.21 -7.19 -14.44
N LYS A 24 14.69 -5.98 -14.18
CA LYS A 24 16.11 -5.64 -14.02
C LYS A 24 16.56 -5.62 -12.56
N ASN A 25 15.81 -6.26 -11.66
CA ASN A 25 16.05 -6.32 -10.21
C ASN A 25 16.23 -4.93 -9.57
N LYS A 26 15.52 -3.92 -10.07
CA LYS A 26 15.50 -2.58 -9.46
C LYS A 26 14.39 -2.48 -8.41
N VAL A 27 14.64 -1.63 -7.41
CA VAL A 27 13.67 -1.34 -6.34
C VAL A 27 12.71 -0.25 -6.81
N VAL A 28 11.42 -0.46 -6.53
CA VAL A 28 10.36 0.51 -6.81
C VAL A 28 9.65 0.87 -5.50
N GLY A 29 9.64 2.15 -5.16
CA GLY A 29 8.84 2.66 -4.04
C GLY A 29 7.38 2.83 -4.45
N PHE A 30 6.44 2.35 -3.62
CA PHE A 30 5.00 2.43 -3.88
C PHE A 30 4.28 2.97 -2.65
N ILE A 31 3.58 4.10 -2.80
CA ILE A 31 2.72 4.65 -1.74
C ILE A 31 1.35 3.96 -1.80
N PHE A 32 0.99 3.23 -0.75
CA PHE A 32 -0.16 2.31 -0.74
C PHE A 32 -1.30 2.73 0.20
N ASP A 33 -1.06 3.67 1.11
CA ASP A 33 -2.00 4.10 2.15
C ASP A 33 -3.03 5.16 1.70
N GLN A 34 -2.98 5.58 0.43
CA GLN A 34 -3.92 6.56 -0.12
C GLN A 34 -5.25 5.94 -0.55
N HIS A 35 -6.33 6.70 -0.38
CA HIS A 35 -7.67 6.36 -0.88
C HIS A 35 -7.69 6.29 -2.40
N ARG A 36 -8.24 5.21 -2.96
CA ARG A 36 -8.49 5.08 -4.40
C ARG A 36 -9.84 4.42 -4.64
N SER A 37 -10.78 5.18 -5.17
CA SER A 37 -12.11 4.66 -5.54
C SER A 37 -12.03 3.66 -6.70
N PRO A 38 -13.03 2.75 -6.82
CA PRO A 38 -13.26 1.99 -8.04
C PRO A 38 -13.32 2.89 -9.29
N PRO A 39 -12.91 2.40 -10.48
CA PRO A 39 -12.49 1.02 -10.77
C PRO A 39 -11.03 0.70 -10.37
N GLY A 40 -10.23 1.71 -10.05
CA GLY A 40 -8.80 1.55 -9.73
C GLY A 40 -8.49 1.01 -8.33
N GLY A 41 -9.50 0.94 -7.47
CA GLY A 41 -9.40 0.37 -6.13
C GLY A 41 -10.43 -0.71 -5.83
N VAL A 42 -10.25 -1.35 -4.69
CA VAL A 42 -11.04 -2.42 -4.09
C VAL A 42 -11.28 -2.07 -2.62
N TYR A 43 -12.48 -2.35 -2.14
CA TYR A 43 -12.78 -2.22 -0.72
C TYR A 43 -12.18 -3.38 0.05
N VAL A 44 -11.32 -3.06 1.00
CA VAL A 44 -10.69 -3.99 1.95
C VAL A 44 -10.97 -3.48 3.37
N SER A 45 -10.91 -4.37 4.35
CA SER A 45 -10.99 -3.97 5.75
C SER A 45 -9.73 -3.20 6.13
N PHE A 46 -9.90 -2.03 6.76
CA PHE A 46 -8.84 -1.23 7.36
C PHE A 46 -9.33 -0.71 8.72
N PHE A 47 -8.75 -1.22 9.81
CA PHE A 47 -9.23 -1.04 11.18
C PHE A 47 -10.72 -1.39 11.33
N ASN A 48 -11.12 -2.56 10.81
CA ASN A 48 -12.50 -3.08 10.83
C ASN A 48 -13.53 -2.19 10.10
N ARG A 49 -13.06 -1.25 9.27
CA ARG A 49 -13.92 -0.38 8.46
C ARG A 49 -13.55 -0.55 6.99
N PRO A 50 -14.53 -0.68 6.08
CA PRO A 50 -14.26 -0.75 4.64
C PRO A 50 -13.52 0.49 4.14
N ALA A 51 -12.40 0.31 3.43
CA ALA A 51 -11.60 1.38 2.85
C ALA A 51 -11.23 1.07 1.39
N ALA A 52 -11.46 2.03 0.48
CA ALA A 52 -11.13 1.86 -0.93
C ALA A 52 -9.62 2.00 -1.14
N THR A 53 -8.97 0.89 -1.46
CA THR A 53 -7.51 0.78 -1.56
C THR A 53 -7.11 0.40 -2.98
N THR A 54 -5.97 0.93 -3.46
CA THR A 54 -5.50 0.69 -4.82
C THR A 54 -5.22 -0.79 -5.10
N LYS A 55 -5.72 -1.30 -6.24
CA LYS A 55 -5.40 -2.64 -6.75
C LYS A 55 -3.98 -2.72 -7.34
N GLY A 56 -3.35 -1.56 -7.56
CA GLY A 56 -2.16 -1.44 -8.41
C GLY A 56 -0.97 -2.25 -7.93
N LEU A 57 -0.70 -2.29 -6.62
CA LEU A 57 0.42 -3.05 -6.06
C LEU A 57 0.21 -4.56 -6.23
N ALA A 58 -0.96 -5.08 -5.86
CA ALA A 58 -1.27 -6.50 -6.02
C ALA A 58 -1.23 -6.92 -7.50
N ALA A 59 -1.79 -6.10 -8.40
CA ALA A 59 -1.74 -6.36 -9.84
C ALA A 59 -0.32 -6.32 -10.43
N LEU A 60 0.58 -5.50 -9.85
CA LEU A 60 1.97 -5.43 -10.25
C LEU A 60 2.73 -6.69 -9.82
N VAL A 61 2.54 -7.11 -8.57
CA VAL A 61 3.17 -8.32 -8.02
C VAL A 61 2.69 -9.56 -8.75
N GLU A 62 1.39 -9.69 -9.02
CA GLU A 62 0.81 -10.79 -9.82
C GLU A 62 1.54 -11.02 -11.15
N ARG A 63 2.02 -9.94 -11.79
CA ARG A 63 2.67 -9.97 -13.10
C ARG A 63 4.19 -10.09 -13.06
N SER A 64 4.81 -9.74 -11.95
CA SER A 64 6.27 -9.63 -11.83
C SER A 64 6.89 -10.59 -10.84
N ASP A 65 6.07 -11.25 -10.00
CA ASP A 65 6.50 -12.04 -8.85
C ASP A 65 7.48 -11.29 -7.92
N ALA A 66 7.42 -9.96 -7.93
CA ALA A 66 8.29 -9.12 -7.11
C ALA A 66 7.94 -9.23 -5.61
N LEU A 67 8.98 -9.27 -4.77
CA LEU A 67 8.79 -9.23 -3.32
C LEU A 67 8.25 -7.87 -2.86
N VAL A 68 7.28 -7.90 -1.95
CA VAL A 68 6.76 -6.70 -1.28
C VAL A 68 7.39 -6.59 0.10
N LEU A 69 8.24 -5.60 0.28
CA LEU A 69 8.81 -5.21 1.57
C LEU A 69 8.03 -4.01 2.11
N PRO A 70 7.33 -4.15 3.23
CA PRO A 70 6.66 -3.03 3.87
C PRO A 70 7.70 -2.09 4.49
N VAL A 71 7.58 -0.79 4.21
CA VAL A 71 8.51 0.24 4.68
C VAL A 71 7.73 1.42 5.22
N TYR A 72 8.11 1.89 6.40
CA TYR A 72 7.55 3.07 7.04
C TYR A 72 8.62 3.78 7.85
N SER A 73 8.34 5.04 8.20
CA SER A 73 9.23 5.85 9.00
C SER A 73 8.48 6.54 10.12
N TYR A 74 9.12 6.69 11.26
CA TYR A 74 8.60 7.41 12.41
C TYR A 74 9.72 8.22 13.07
N ARG A 75 9.33 9.25 13.83
CA ARG A 75 10.22 10.07 14.64
C ARG A 75 10.28 9.52 16.05
N THR A 76 11.50 9.41 16.59
CA THR A 76 11.71 9.16 18.01
C THR A 76 11.53 10.44 18.81
N ASP A 77 11.35 10.33 20.13
CA ASP A 77 11.26 11.47 21.06
C ASP A 77 12.49 12.40 20.99
N LEU A 78 13.65 11.87 20.58
CA LEU A 78 14.90 12.62 20.39
C LEU A 78 14.99 13.33 19.02
N GLY A 79 13.87 13.43 18.28
CA GLY A 79 13.79 14.11 16.99
C GLY A 79 14.40 13.36 15.78
N LYS A 80 15.05 12.21 16.03
CA LYS A 80 15.63 11.36 14.97
C LYS A 80 14.52 10.66 14.17
N MET A 81 14.75 10.50 12.86
CA MET A 81 13.88 9.71 11.99
C MET A 81 14.41 8.27 11.89
N VAL A 82 13.55 7.29 12.15
CA VAL A 82 13.84 5.86 11.96
C VAL A 82 13.10 5.38 10.73
N LEU A 83 13.79 4.67 9.84
CA LEU A 83 13.19 3.95 8.72
C LEU A 83 13.17 2.46 9.08
N LYS A 84 11.99 1.85 9.11
CA LYS A 84 11.82 0.43 9.40
C LYS A 84 11.34 -0.30 8.16
N ILE A 85 12.03 -1.38 7.83
CA ILE A 85 11.69 -2.34 6.77
C ILE A 85 11.32 -3.63 7.47
N THR A 86 10.13 -4.16 7.21
CA THR A 86 9.69 -5.42 7.80
C THR A 86 9.93 -6.60 6.87
N SER A 87 9.69 -7.82 7.37
CA SER A 87 9.75 -9.03 6.56
C SER A 87 8.86 -8.93 5.31
N PRO A 88 9.25 -9.61 4.20
CA PRO A 88 8.43 -9.66 3.00
C PRO A 88 7.02 -10.16 3.29
N LEU A 89 6.03 -9.56 2.64
CA LEU A 89 4.65 -10.05 2.69
C LEU A 89 4.46 -11.21 1.70
N PRO A 90 3.72 -12.26 2.08
CA PRO A 90 3.43 -13.35 1.17
C PRO A 90 2.48 -12.88 0.07
N TYR A 91 2.66 -13.43 -1.14
CA TYR A 91 1.67 -13.31 -2.20
C TYR A 91 0.82 -14.57 -2.27
N LYS A 92 -0.50 -14.45 -2.11
CA LYS A 92 -1.44 -15.57 -2.07
C LYS A 92 -2.15 -15.73 -3.42
N ARG A 93 -2.04 -16.92 -4.02
CA ARG A 93 -2.78 -17.32 -5.23
C ARG A 93 -3.94 -18.22 -4.80
N VAL A 94 -5.13 -17.63 -4.66
CA VAL A 94 -6.33 -18.27 -4.08
C VAL A 94 -7.38 -18.65 -5.11
N GLY A 95 -7.25 -18.19 -6.35
CA GLY A 95 -8.21 -18.52 -7.41
C GLY A 95 -8.06 -17.62 -8.61
N THR A 96 -9.16 -16.98 -9.00
CA THR A 96 -9.21 -15.99 -10.07
C THR A 96 -8.28 -14.82 -9.80
N ARG A 97 -7.92 -14.11 -10.87
CA ARG A 97 -7.09 -12.90 -10.75
C ARG A 97 -7.70 -11.84 -9.83
N GLU A 98 -9.02 -11.73 -9.82
CA GLU A 98 -9.73 -10.77 -8.98
C GLU A 98 -9.65 -11.14 -7.51
N GLU A 99 -9.83 -12.42 -7.17
CA GLU A 99 -9.66 -12.94 -5.82
C GLU A 99 -8.22 -12.76 -5.33
N ASN A 100 -7.22 -13.08 -6.15
CA ASN A 100 -5.81 -12.85 -5.82
C ASN A 100 -5.55 -11.36 -5.51
N ILE A 101 -6.04 -10.45 -6.37
CA ILE A 101 -5.87 -9.01 -6.17
C ILE A 101 -6.53 -8.56 -4.86
N TYR A 102 -7.77 -8.99 -4.59
CA TYR A 102 -8.48 -8.67 -3.36
C TYR A 102 -7.69 -9.15 -2.14
N THR A 103 -7.36 -10.45 -2.09
CA THR A 103 -6.69 -11.09 -0.96
C THR A 103 -5.36 -10.44 -0.65
N ASN A 104 -4.55 -10.13 -1.67
CA ASN A 104 -3.24 -9.51 -1.45
C ASN A 104 -3.36 -8.03 -1.09
N THR A 105 -4.34 -7.30 -1.64
CA THR A 105 -4.63 -5.94 -1.18
C THR A 105 -5.00 -5.94 0.31
N GLN A 106 -5.77 -6.91 0.77
CA GLN A 106 -6.11 -7.06 2.19
C GLN A 106 -4.88 -7.34 3.06
N VAL A 107 -3.99 -8.23 2.62
CA VAL A 107 -2.71 -8.51 3.30
C VAL A 107 -1.88 -7.23 3.46
N TYR A 108 -1.78 -6.43 2.40
CA TYR A 108 -1.02 -5.17 2.44
C TYR A 108 -1.68 -4.13 3.35
N SER A 109 -3.02 -4.03 3.35
CA SER A 109 -3.75 -3.16 4.28
C SER A 109 -3.53 -3.56 5.74
N HIS A 110 -3.56 -4.86 6.06
CA HIS A 110 -3.25 -5.33 7.41
C HIS A 110 -1.82 -4.98 7.83
N ALA A 111 -0.85 -5.06 6.92
CA ALA A 111 0.52 -4.66 7.22
C ALA A 111 0.59 -3.16 7.59
N ILE A 112 -0.13 -2.29 6.89
CA ILE A 112 -0.25 -0.88 7.27
C ILE A 112 -0.87 -0.74 8.66
N GLU A 113 -1.94 -1.48 8.97
CA GLU A 113 -2.53 -1.42 10.32
C GLU A 113 -1.51 -1.76 11.41
N GLN A 114 -0.69 -2.79 11.21
CA GLN A 114 0.36 -3.13 12.17
C GLN A 114 1.35 -1.98 12.35
N MET A 115 1.79 -1.35 11.25
CA MET A 115 2.68 -0.17 11.33
C MET A 115 2.04 1.00 12.06
N VAL A 116 0.78 1.30 11.74
CA VAL A 116 0.03 2.39 12.37
C VAL A 116 -0.18 2.10 13.85
N ARG A 117 -0.36 0.84 14.28
CA ARG A 117 -0.47 0.48 15.70
C ARG A 117 0.81 0.68 16.49
N GLU A 118 1.98 0.63 15.84
CA GLU A 118 3.25 0.91 16.52
C GLU A 118 3.42 2.39 16.88
N HIS A 119 2.97 3.30 16.00
CA HIS A 119 3.09 4.75 16.17
C HIS A 119 1.83 5.48 15.68
N PRO A 120 0.66 5.26 16.31
CA PRO A 120 -0.61 5.77 15.82
C PRO A 120 -0.62 7.29 15.75
N GLU A 121 0.01 7.98 16.69
CA GLU A 121 0.11 9.44 16.74
C GLU A 121 0.83 10.07 15.54
N GLN A 122 1.64 9.28 14.81
CA GLN A 122 2.45 9.75 13.69
C GLN A 122 1.87 9.40 12.33
N TRP A 123 0.80 8.62 12.28
CA TRP A 123 0.11 8.38 11.02
C TRP A 123 -0.63 9.65 10.56
N PHE A 124 -0.65 9.90 9.26
CA PHE A 124 -1.22 11.14 8.71
C PHE A 124 -2.75 11.07 8.63
N TRP A 125 -3.43 11.12 9.78
CA TRP A 125 -4.89 10.97 9.93
C TRP A 125 -5.73 12.00 9.15
N ILE A 126 -5.12 13.09 8.67
CA ILE A 126 -5.78 14.11 7.85
C ILE A 126 -6.18 13.53 6.48
N HIS A 127 -5.55 12.45 6.02
CA HIS A 127 -6.01 11.74 4.83
C HIS A 127 -7.39 11.12 5.08
N ARG A 128 -8.35 11.45 4.21
CA ARG A 128 -9.71 10.89 4.25
C ARG A 128 -9.72 9.43 3.79
N ARG A 129 -9.17 8.52 4.59
CA ARG A 129 -9.03 7.09 4.29
C ARG A 129 -10.37 6.40 4.03
N TRP A 130 -11.44 6.87 4.67
CA TRP A 130 -12.81 6.34 4.54
C TRP A 130 -13.74 7.22 3.70
N LYS A 131 -13.19 8.01 2.77
CA LYS A 131 -14.00 8.91 1.93
C LYS A 131 -15.03 8.12 1.11
N GLY A 132 -16.31 8.42 1.28
CA GLY A 132 -17.40 7.87 0.46
C GLY A 132 -18.09 6.62 1.02
N HIS A 133 -17.81 6.22 2.27
CA HIS A 133 -18.70 5.30 2.99
C HIS A 133 -19.76 6.08 3.78
N PRO A 134 -21.04 5.66 3.77
CA PRO A 134 -21.96 6.08 4.81
C PRO A 134 -21.39 5.60 6.16
N GLU A 135 -21.35 6.49 7.14
CA GLU A 135 -21.10 6.13 8.54
C GLU A 135 -22.00 4.91 8.88
N PRO A 136 -21.52 3.90 9.60
CA PRO A 136 -22.41 2.89 10.14
C PRO A 136 -23.46 3.65 10.97
N SER A 137 -24.74 3.49 10.62
CA SER A 137 -25.83 4.09 11.39
C SER A 137 -25.61 3.74 12.85
N SER A 138 -25.32 4.75 13.67
CA SER A 138 -25.26 4.63 15.12
C SER A 138 -26.61 4.07 15.57
N SER A 139 -26.64 2.76 15.82
CA SER A 139 -27.78 2.11 16.43
C SER A 139 -27.63 2.41 17.92
N SER A 140 -28.28 3.50 18.35
CA SER A 140 -28.55 3.77 19.76
C SER A 140 -29.54 2.76 20.32
#